data_AF-A0A183F8G3-F1
#
_entry.id   AF-A0A183F8G3-F1
#
_cell.length_a   1.000
_cell.length_b   1.000
_cell.length_c   1.000
_cell.angle_alpha   90.00
_cell.angle_beta   90.00
_cell.angle_gamma   90.00
#
_symmetry.space_group_name_H-M   'P 1'
#
loop_
_entity.id
_entity.type
_entity.pdbx_description
1 polymer ?
#
loop_
_entity_poly.entity_id
_entity_poly.type
_entity_poly.pdbx_seq_one_letter_code
_entity_poly.pdbx_strand_id
1 'polypeptide(L)'
;LLAFGSLCTLLGFLGCCGAIRENYCLTVSFAVLLALVIMVETAAVITAYALHEDLRTGLSTQLQLGLSRYNRSTGVQVAWDETQQTLSCCGVANSSDWTALGAIPDSCCIEFSTGCARELAPLHPSGCMDKVESERYRAES
;
A
#
# COMPACT_ATOMS: atom_id res chain seq x y z
N LEU A 1 0.04 -13.18 5.11
CA LEU A 1 1.33 -13.91 5.10
C LEU A 1 1.17 -15.41 5.37
N LEU A 2 0.60 -15.85 6.50
CA LEU A 2 0.46 -17.29 6.81
C LEU A 2 -0.36 -18.09 5.78
N ALA A 3 -1.52 -17.58 5.35
CA ALA A 3 -2.35 -18.25 4.34
C ALA A 3 -1.62 -18.38 2.98
N PHE A 4 -0.97 -17.30 2.53
CA PHE A 4 -0.18 -17.28 1.30
C PHE A 4 0.99 -18.26 1.37
N GLY A 5 1.77 -18.24 2.47
CA GLY A 5 2.89 -19.16 2.65
C GLY A 5 2.47 -20.63 2.67
N SER A 6 1.33 -20.94 3.30
CA SER A 6 0.75 -22.30 3.28
C SER A 6 0.41 -22.74 1.85
N LEU A 7 -0.26 -21.89 1.07
CA LEU A 7 -0.59 -22.16 -0.33
C LEU A 7 0.66 -22.42 -1.18
N CYS A 8 1.68 -21.56 -1.07
CA CYS A 8 2.94 -21.73 -1.79
C CYS A 8 3.62 -23.06 -1.43
N THR A 9 3.64 -23.42 -0.14
CA THR A 9 4.23 -24.69 0.33
C THR A 9 3.49 -25.90 -0.23
N LEU A 10 2.15 -25.85 -0.25
CA LEU A 10 1.31 -26.92 -0.81
C LEU A 10 1.53 -27.09 -2.32
N LEU A 11 1.54 -25.99 -3.07
CA LEU A 11 1.80 -26.01 -4.51
C LEU A 11 3.20 -26.57 -4.82
N GLY A 12 4.22 -26.13 -4.06
CA GLY A 12 5.60 -26.62 -4.20
C GLY A 12 5.72 -28.12 -3.87
N PHE A 13 5.07 -28.58 -2.81
CA PHE A 13 5.08 -29.99 -2.43
C PHE A 13 4.40 -30.88 -3.48
N LEU A 14 3.23 -30.47 -3.99
CA LEU A 14 2.50 -31.21 -5.02
C LEU A 14 3.26 -31.23 -6.35
N GLY A 15 3.85 -30.11 -6.76
CA GLY A 15 4.68 -30.04 -7.95
C GLY A 15 5.92 -30.93 -7.86
N CYS A 16 6.66 -30.84 -6.74
CA CYS A 16 7.86 -31.64 -6.52
C CYS A 16 7.56 -33.14 -6.42
N CYS A 17 6.56 -33.53 -5.61
CA CYS A 17 6.17 -34.94 -5.47
C CYS A 17 5.53 -35.50 -6.75
N GLY A 18 4.75 -34.69 -7.47
CA GLY A 18 4.13 -35.09 -8.74
C GLY A 18 5.17 -35.41 -9.81
N ALA A 19 6.22 -34.59 -9.90
CA ALA A 19 7.35 -34.81 -10.82
C ALA A 19 8.18 -36.04 -10.43
N ILE A 20 8.55 -36.19 -9.15
CA ILE A 20 9.41 -37.30 -8.69
C ILE A 20 8.70 -38.65 -8.78
N ARG A 21 7.40 -38.70 -8.43
CA ARG A 21 6.65 -39.96 -8.39
C ARG A 21 5.99 -40.33 -9.72
N GLU A 22 6.17 -39.51 -10.76
CA GLU A 22 5.51 -39.65 -12.08
C GLU A 22 3.99 -39.93 -11.96
N ASN A 23 3.38 -39.38 -10.90
CA ASN A 23 2.00 -39.70 -10.54
C ASN A 23 1.05 -38.72 -11.23
N TYR A 24 0.37 -39.21 -12.25
CA TYR A 24 -0.58 -38.44 -13.03
C TYR A 24 -1.63 -37.70 -12.18
N CYS A 25 -2.16 -38.33 -11.13
CA CYS A 25 -3.15 -37.69 -10.27
C CYS A 25 -2.59 -36.49 -9.50
N LEU A 26 -1.34 -36.56 -9.03
CA LEU A 26 -0.69 -35.42 -8.33
C LEU A 26 -0.38 -34.29 -9.30
N THR A 27 0.13 -34.62 -10.49
CA THR A 27 0.47 -33.63 -11.53
C THR A 27 -0.78 -32.93 -12.06
N VAL A 28 -1.88 -33.66 -12.30
CA VAL A 28 -3.16 -33.07 -12.69
C VAL A 28 -3.72 -32.19 -11.57
N SER A 29 -3.66 -32.64 -10.32
CA SER A 29 -4.13 -31.82 -9.18
C SER A 29 -3.36 -30.51 -9.08
N PHE A 30 -2.03 -30.56 -9.25
CA PHE A 30 -1.18 -29.36 -9.29
C PHE A 30 -1.57 -28.43 -10.45
N ALA A 31 -1.77 -28.98 -11.66
CA ALA A 31 -2.16 -28.20 -12.84
C ALA A 31 -3.53 -27.51 -12.65
N VAL A 32 -4.51 -28.21 -12.08
CA VAL A 32 -5.84 -27.65 -11.78
C VAL A 32 -5.74 -26.54 -10.74
N LEU A 33 -4.99 -26.74 -9.66
CA LEU A 33 -4.80 -25.71 -8.64
C LEU A 33 -4.11 -24.46 -9.20
N LEU A 34 -3.07 -24.63 -10.03
CA LEU A 34 -2.43 -23.51 -10.70
C LEU A 34 -3.37 -22.77 -11.66
N ALA A 35 -4.18 -23.50 -12.43
CA ALA A 35 -5.16 -22.89 -13.33
C ALA A 35 -6.17 -22.05 -12.53
N LEU A 36 -6.64 -22.54 -11.38
CA LEU A 36 -7.54 -21.78 -10.50
C LEU A 36 -6.88 -20.52 -9.95
N VAL A 37 -5.61 -20.60 -9.53
CA VAL A 37 -4.86 -19.41 -9.09
C VAL A 37 -4.77 -18.38 -10.22
N ILE A 38 -4.40 -18.80 -11.44
CA ILE A 38 -4.32 -17.90 -12.60
C ILE A 38 -5.68 -17.24 -12.90
N MET A 39 -6.78 -18.00 -12.82
CA MET A 39 -8.12 -17.45 -13.00
C MET A 39 -8.47 -16.39 -11.94
N VAL A 40 -8.10 -16.61 -10.68
CA VAL A 40 -8.32 -15.64 -9.61
C VAL A 40 -7.43 -14.40 -9.78
N GLU A 41 -6.14 -14.58 -10.08
CA GLU A 41 -5.20 -13.48 -10.32
C GLU A 41 -5.65 -12.61 -11.49
N THR A 42 -6.04 -13.20 -12.61
CA THR A 42 -6.54 -12.45 -13.78
C THR A 42 -7.84 -11.71 -13.47
N ALA A 43 -8.79 -12.32 -12.75
CA ALA A 43 -10.01 -11.64 -12.31
C ALA A 43 -9.71 -10.47 -11.35
N ALA A 44 -8.75 -10.64 -10.44
CA ALA A 44 -8.31 -9.60 -9.51
C ALA A 44 -7.67 -8.42 -10.26
N VAL A 45 -6.78 -8.69 -11.22
CA VAL A 45 -6.16 -7.64 -12.07
C VAL A 45 -7.21 -6.88 -12.86
N ILE A 46 -8.15 -7.58 -13.51
CA ILE A 46 -9.23 -6.93 -14.27
C ILE A 46 -10.07 -6.03 -13.36
N THR A 47 -10.42 -6.52 -12.18
CA THR A 47 -11.22 -5.76 -11.21
C THR A 47 -10.45 -4.56 -10.66
N ALA A 48 -9.17 -4.72 -10.31
CA ALA A 48 -8.32 -3.65 -9.83
C ALA A 48 -8.14 -2.53 -10.88
N TYR A 49 -8.05 -2.90 -12.16
CA TYR A 49 -8.00 -1.95 -13.26
C TYR A 49 -9.34 -1.26 -13.48
N ALA A 50 -10.44 -2.02 -13.53
CA ALA A 50 -11.78 -1.48 -13.77
C ALA A 50 -12.26 -0.54 -12.65
N LEU A 51 -11.82 -0.79 -11.42
CA LEU A 51 -12.26 -0.07 -10.22
C LEU A 51 -11.18 0.89 -9.68
N HIS A 52 -10.17 1.23 -10.48
CA HIS A 52 -9.02 2.04 -10.04
C HIS A 52 -9.44 3.39 -9.43
N GLU A 53 -10.34 4.12 -10.08
CA GLU A 53 -10.77 5.45 -9.62
C GLU A 53 -11.61 5.39 -8.33
N ASP A 54 -12.49 4.40 -8.23
CA ASP A 54 -13.28 4.17 -7.01
C ASP A 54 -12.38 3.73 -5.85
N LEU A 55 -11.35 2.92 -6.12
CA LEU A 55 -10.33 2.56 -5.13
C LEU A 55 -9.52 3.78 -4.69
N ARG A 56 -9.08 4.64 -5.63
CA ARG A 56 -8.36 5.89 -5.33
C ARG A 56 -9.21 6.79 -4.43
N THR A 57 -10.48 6.97 -4.77
CA THR A 57 -11.43 7.81 -3.99
C THR A 57 -11.76 7.20 -2.63
N GLY A 58 -11.95 5.89 -2.56
CA GLY A 58 -12.17 5.17 -1.31
C GLY A 58 -10.96 5.27 -0.39
N LEU A 59 -9.76 5.06 -0.91
CA LEU A 59 -8.52 5.16 -0.15
C LEU A 59 -8.27 6.59 0.33
N SER A 60 -8.45 7.60 -0.53
CA SER A 60 -8.28 9.00 -0.13
C SER A 60 -9.24 9.38 1.01
N THR A 61 -10.49 8.90 0.95
CA THR A 61 -11.49 9.10 2.02
C THR A 61 -11.03 8.45 3.34
N GLN A 62 -10.52 7.21 3.28
CA GLN A 62 -10.01 6.53 4.48
C GLN A 62 -8.77 7.21 5.05
N LEU A 63 -7.88 7.70 4.19
CA LEU A 63 -6.70 8.46 4.62
C LEU A 63 -7.10 9.78 5.26
N GLN A 64 -8.06 10.51 4.71
CA GLN A 64 -8.60 11.74 5.32
C GLN A 64 -9.21 11.45 6.71
N LEU A 65 -9.96 10.35 6.85
CA LEU A 65 -10.45 9.90 8.15
C LEU A 65 -9.31 9.54 9.12
N GLY A 66 -8.25 8.90 8.63
CA GLY A 66 -7.04 8.63 9.40
C GLY A 66 -6.35 9.91 9.87
N LEU A 67 -6.22 10.89 8.98
CA LEU A 67 -5.64 12.21 9.27
C LEU A 67 -6.43 12.93 10.37
N SER A 68 -7.76 12.87 10.34
CA SER A 68 -8.62 13.46 11.40
C SER A 68 -8.37 12.91 12.81
N ARG A 69 -7.75 11.72 12.91
CA ARG A 69 -7.41 11.05 14.17
C ARG A 69 -5.95 11.26 14.60
N TYR A 70 -5.18 12.03 13.84
CA TYR A 70 -3.76 12.29 14.11
C TYR A 70 -3.52 12.71 15.57
N ASN A 71 -4.23 13.73 16.06
CA ASN A 71 -4.10 14.22 17.44
C ASN A 71 -4.76 13.33 18.52
N ARG A 72 -5.44 12.24 18.14
CA ARG A 72 -6.21 11.38 19.07
C ARG A 72 -5.49 10.08 19.44
N SER A 73 -4.52 9.65 18.65
CA SER A 73 -3.82 8.38 18.85
C SER A 73 -2.35 8.54 18.53
N THR A 74 -1.49 8.26 19.51
CA THR A 74 -0.04 8.28 19.34
C THR A 74 0.42 7.31 18.25
N GLY A 75 -0.22 6.15 18.11
CA GLY A 75 0.09 5.20 17.04
C GLY A 75 -0.26 5.73 15.65
N VAL A 76 -1.38 6.46 15.52
CA VAL A 76 -1.76 7.11 14.25
C VAL A 76 -0.83 8.27 13.94
N GLN A 77 -0.45 9.04 14.95
CA GLN A 77 0.52 10.12 14.83
C GLN A 77 1.86 9.62 14.28
N VAL A 78 2.45 8.62 14.93
CA VAL A 78 3.73 8.01 14.49
C VAL A 78 3.62 7.45 13.08
N ALA A 79 2.54 6.74 12.76
CA ALA A 79 2.34 6.19 11.42
C ALA A 79 2.30 7.28 10.34
N TRP A 80 1.62 8.41 10.61
CA TRP A 80 1.59 9.55 9.70
C TRP A 80 2.94 10.24 9.56
N ASP A 81 3.66 10.45 10.67
CA ASP A 81 4.95 11.14 10.66
C ASP A 81 6.00 10.32 9.88
N GLU A 82 6.02 9.00 10.08
CA GLU A 82 6.87 8.06 9.34
C GLU A 82 6.51 8.02 7.84
N THR A 83 5.21 7.99 7.52
CA THR A 83 4.74 7.95 6.13
C THR A 83 5.18 9.20 5.36
N GLN A 84 5.02 10.38 5.97
CA GLN A 84 5.37 11.66 5.34
C GLN A 84 6.88 11.78 5.08
N GLN A 85 7.70 11.36 6.04
CA GLN A 85 9.15 11.36 5.89
C GLN A 85 9.60 10.34 4.83
N THR A 86 9.11 9.10 4.92
CA THR A 86 9.51 8.00 4.03
C THR A 86 9.13 8.26 2.59
N LEU A 87 7.93 8.79 2.35
CA LEU A 87 7.43 9.07 1.01
C LEU A 87 7.73 10.49 0.53
N SER A 88 8.35 11.32 1.38
CA SER A 88 8.63 12.74 1.11
C SER A 88 7.39 13.47 0.61
N CYS A 89 6.31 13.41 1.41
CA CYS A 89 4.99 13.93 1.11
C CYS A 89 4.40 14.67 2.30
N CYS A 90 3.36 15.48 2.06
CA CYS A 90 2.64 16.18 3.13
C CYS A 90 1.13 16.15 2.89
N GLY A 91 0.38 15.65 3.87
CA GLY A 91 -1.08 15.50 3.79
C GLY A 91 -1.52 14.36 2.84
N VAL A 92 -2.82 14.19 2.65
CA VAL A 92 -3.37 13.16 1.75
C VAL A 92 -3.21 13.62 0.31
N ALA A 93 -3.77 14.79 -0.02
CA ALA A 93 -3.69 15.44 -1.32
C ALA A 93 -2.60 16.50 -1.35
N ASN A 94 -2.42 17.26 -0.26
CA ASN A 94 -1.33 18.23 -0.10
C ASN A 94 -1.29 18.78 1.35
N SER A 95 -0.34 19.67 1.63
CA SER A 95 -0.15 20.27 2.96
C SER A 95 -1.36 21.06 3.49
N SER A 96 -2.29 21.49 2.64
CA SER A 96 -3.50 22.18 3.09
C SER A 96 -4.48 21.28 3.84
N ASP A 97 -4.37 19.96 3.73
CA ASP A 97 -5.21 19.01 4.51
C ASP A 97 -5.03 19.21 6.03
N TRP A 98 -3.88 19.71 6.46
CA TRP A 98 -3.58 20.03 7.86
C TRP A 98 -4.25 21.30 8.37
N THR A 99 -4.72 22.18 7.48
CA THR A 99 -5.36 23.44 7.89
C THR A 99 -6.63 23.20 8.71
N ALA A 100 -7.37 22.11 8.43
CA ALA A 100 -8.52 21.68 9.21
C ALA A 100 -8.16 21.19 10.63
N LEU A 101 -6.91 20.80 10.85
CA LEU A 101 -6.39 20.30 12.13
C LEU A 101 -5.62 21.37 12.92
N GLY A 102 -5.30 22.51 12.28
CA GLY A 102 -4.73 23.69 12.91
C GLY A 102 -3.19 23.73 12.96
N ALA A 103 -2.50 22.62 12.72
CA ALA A 103 -1.04 22.59 12.70
C ALA A 103 -0.52 21.55 11.69
N ILE A 104 0.52 21.93 10.95
CA ILE A 104 1.30 21.04 10.09
C ILE A 104 2.40 20.39 10.95
N PRO A 105 2.60 19.07 10.89
CA PRO A 105 3.67 18.41 11.63
C PRO A 105 5.04 18.61 10.97
N ASP A 106 6.10 18.53 11.77
CA ASP A 106 7.48 18.68 11.28
C ASP A 106 7.89 17.58 10.28
N SER A 107 7.18 16.45 10.26
CA SER A 107 7.36 15.37 9.26
C SER A 107 7.06 15.80 7.82
N CYS A 108 6.37 16.93 7.62
CA CYS A 108 6.10 17.49 6.30
C CYS A 108 7.27 18.32 5.73
N CYS A 109 8.29 18.65 6.52
CA CYS A 109 9.39 19.51 6.09
C CYS A 109 10.34 18.75 5.17
N ILE A 110 10.85 19.44 4.14
CA ILE A 110 11.83 18.86 3.22
C ILE A 110 13.11 18.49 3.96
N GLU A 111 13.57 19.38 4.83
CA GLU A 111 14.64 19.09 5.78
C GLU A 111 14.02 18.93 7.15
N PHE A 112 14.06 17.71 7.68
CA PHE A 112 13.51 17.43 8.99
C PHE A 112 14.34 18.13 10.07
N SER A 113 13.70 19.04 10.81
CA SER A 113 14.25 19.63 12.03
C SER A 113 13.12 19.88 13.03
N THR A 114 13.44 19.83 14.32
CA THR A 114 12.44 20.05 15.37
C THR A 114 11.91 21.49 15.29
N GLY A 115 10.61 21.64 15.05
CA GLY A 115 9.95 22.94 14.92
C GLY A 115 9.94 23.55 13.52
N CYS A 116 10.46 22.88 12.48
CA CYS A 116 10.55 23.42 11.11
C CYS A 116 9.21 23.91 10.56
N ALA A 117 8.10 23.24 10.86
CA ALA A 117 6.79 23.62 10.34
C ALA A 117 6.32 24.97 10.91
N ARG A 118 6.81 25.36 12.09
CA ARG A 118 6.51 26.66 12.73
C ARG A 118 7.36 27.80 12.17
N GLU A 119 8.53 27.48 11.62
CA GLU A 119 9.48 28.45 11.08
C GLU A 119 9.19 28.84 9.61
N LEU A 120 8.05 28.40 9.05
CA LEU A 120 7.71 28.56 7.63
C LEU A 120 8.78 27.94 6.71
N ALA A 121 9.39 26.84 7.15
CA ALA A 121 10.32 26.06 6.34
C ALA A 121 9.63 25.49 5.09
N PRO A 122 10.39 25.18 4.02
CA PRO A 122 9.82 24.56 2.83
C PRO A 122 9.28 23.16 3.15
N LEU A 123 8.02 22.93 2.76
CA LEU A 123 7.29 21.67 2.95
C LEU A 123 7.28 20.85 1.67
N HIS A 124 7.08 19.54 1.79
CA HIS A 124 6.84 18.68 0.65
C HIS A 124 5.57 19.13 -0.12
N PRO A 125 5.67 19.44 -1.43
CA PRO A 125 4.54 19.99 -2.18
C PRO A 125 3.51 18.93 -2.59
N SER A 126 3.90 17.65 -2.64
CA SER A 126 3.06 16.53 -3.06
C SER A 126 2.32 15.89 -1.89
N GLY A 127 1.05 15.55 -2.09
CA GLY A 127 0.30 14.69 -1.18
C GLY A 127 0.83 13.26 -1.17
N CYS A 128 0.58 12.56 -0.07
CA CYS A 128 1.01 11.18 0.09
C CYS A 128 0.25 10.23 -0.85
N MET A 129 -0.99 10.56 -1.22
CA MET A 129 -1.76 9.75 -2.17
C MET A 129 -1.08 9.69 -3.54
N ASP A 130 -0.65 10.84 -4.07
CA ASP A 130 0.00 10.90 -5.38
C ASP A 130 1.39 10.25 -5.36
N LYS A 131 2.12 10.34 -4.23
CA LYS A 131 3.40 9.64 -4.07
C LYS A 131 3.24 8.13 -4.09
N VAL A 132 2.24 7.59 -3.38
CA VAL A 132 1.94 6.15 -3.40
C VAL A 132 1.63 5.65 -4.81
N GLU A 133 0.87 6.41 -5.59
CA GLU A 133 0.58 6.05 -6.99
C GLU A 133 1.82 6.13 -7.89
N SER A 134 2.71 7.10 -7.66
CA SER A 134 3.94 7.21 -8.42
C SER A 134 4.93 6.05 -8.14
N GLU A 135 4.99 5.57 -6.90
CA GLU A 135 5.77 4.40 -6.52
C GLU A 135 5.21 3.13 -7.17
N ARG A 136 3.88 3.01 -7.27
CA ARG A 136 3.22 1.90 -7.96
C ARG A 136 3.66 1.80 -9.42
N TYR A 137 3.70 2.91 -10.15
CA TYR A 137 4.14 2.92 -11.54
C TYR A 137 5.60 2.49 -11.72
N ARG A 138 6.48 2.87 -10.78
CA ARG A 138 7.91 2.47 -10.81
C ARG A 138 8.11 0.98 -10.54
N ALA A 139 7.24 0.35 -9.75
CA ALA A 139 7.32 -1.09 -9.48
C ALA A 139 6.88 -1.95 -10.68
N GLU A 140 6.15 -1.36 -11.63
CA GLU A 140 5.63 -2.02 -12.83
C GLU A 140 6.51 -1.79 -14.09
N SER A 141 7.54 -0.94 -13.99
CA SER A 141 8.50 -0.59 -15.06
C SER A 141 9.85 -1.28 -14.90
#